data_AF-A0A7V5UKJ8-F1
#
_entry.id   AF-A0A7V5UKJ8-F1
#
_cell.length_a   1.000
_cell.length_b   1.000
_cell.length_c   1.000
_cell.angle_alpha   90.00
_cell.angle_beta   90.00
_cell.angle_gamma   90.00
#
_symmetry.space_group_name_H-M   'P 1'
#
loop_
_entity.id
_entity.type
_entity.pdbx_description
1 polymer ?
#
loop_
_entity_poly.entity_id
_entity_poly.type
_entity_poly.pdbx_seq_one_letter_code
_entity_poly.pdbx_strand_id
1 'polypeptide(L)'
;LLADQARDLKQAGLRRLNVSLDTVRPASFRKLTRRDALGRVIDGIDAAQEAGFEQIRINSVAMRGFTEDEIEPLVLFCRTRKLTLRFIEFMPFDGEQLWDTGQVLPESAIRARIERAFGPLEPLERHDRSQPATDYRLEDGTVIGLIASVTQPFCGHCNRLRLTADGTVRNCLFSREQWDVRELLRSEAPLSALQEQIVRCIGAKKAGHGTDAPEPLGHSDRAMYQIGG
;
A
#
# COMPACT_ATOMS: atom_id res chain seq x y z
N LEU A 1 0.46 -6.69 -19.45
CA LEU A 1 -0.60 -5.77 -18.97
C LEU A 1 -0.08 -4.35 -18.86
N LEU A 2 0.73 -3.99 -17.87
CA LEU A 2 1.20 -2.60 -17.76
C LEU A 2 2.03 -2.16 -18.99
N ALA A 3 2.96 -3.01 -19.46
CA ALA A 3 3.74 -2.75 -20.66
C ALA A 3 2.84 -2.46 -21.89
N ASP A 4 1.77 -3.23 -22.07
CA ASP A 4 0.85 -3.09 -23.19
C ASP A 4 -0.09 -1.89 -23.06
N GLN A 5 -0.41 -1.47 -21.82
CA GLN A 5 -1.45 -0.46 -21.54
C GLN A 5 -0.91 0.91 -21.13
N ALA A 6 0.40 1.06 -20.88
CA ALA A 6 0.97 2.27 -20.30
C ALA A 6 0.60 3.53 -21.11
N ARG A 7 0.74 3.48 -22.44
CA ARG A 7 0.42 4.62 -23.32
C ARG A 7 -1.06 4.98 -23.27
N ASP A 8 -1.94 4.00 -23.40
CA ASP A 8 -3.38 4.21 -23.40
C ASP A 8 -3.85 4.78 -22.05
N LEU A 9 -3.32 4.27 -20.93
CA LEU A 9 -3.62 4.78 -19.60
C LEU A 9 -3.15 6.24 -19.43
N LYS A 10 -1.95 6.58 -19.92
CA LYS A 10 -1.44 7.96 -19.89
C LYS A 10 -2.33 8.89 -20.73
N GLN A 11 -2.71 8.47 -21.94
CA GLN A 11 -3.57 9.25 -22.83
C GLN A 11 -4.98 9.45 -22.25
N ALA A 12 -5.50 8.46 -21.53
CA ALA A 12 -6.75 8.57 -20.80
C ALA A 12 -6.67 9.52 -19.57
N GLY A 13 -5.50 10.06 -19.27
CA GLY A 13 -5.29 11.06 -18.22
C GLY A 13 -4.73 10.50 -16.90
N LEU A 14 -4.34 9.23 -16.83
CA LEU A 14 -3.68 8.68 -15.65
C LEU A 14 -2.32 9.34 -15.45
N ARG A 15 -2.05 9.83 -14.24
CA ARG A 15 -0.82 10.61 -13.95
C ARG A 15 0.19 9.87 -13.08
N ARG A 16 -0.25 8.93 -12.25
CA ARG A 16 0.53 8.34 -11.16
C ARG A 16 0.33 6.83 -11.14
N LEU A 17 1.40 6.10 -10.84
CA LEU A 17 1.37 4.64 -10.72
C LEU A 17 1.91 4.21 -9.36
N ASN A 18 1.29 3.18 -8.80
CA ASN A 18 1.81 2.44 -7.65
C ASN A 18 2.06 1.01 -8.11
N VAL A 19 3.30 0.54 -7.99
CA VAL A 19 3.72 -0.81 -8.35
C VAL A 19 4.14 -1.53 -7.08
N SER A 20 3.57 -2.68 -6.81
CA SER A 20 3.99 -3.54 -5.70
C SER A 20 5.20 -4.37 -6.14
N LEU A 21 6.33 -4.23 -5.44
CA LEU A 21 7.56 -4.96 -5.72
C LEU A 21 8.36 -5.12 -4.41
N ASP A 22 8.31 -6.33 -3.86
CA ASP A 22 8.93 -6.63 -2.56
C ASP A 22 10.39 -7.11 -2.66
N THR A 23 10.89 -7.29 -3.89
CA THR A 23 12.25 -7.78 -4.16
C THR A 23 12.63 -7.56 -5.62
N VAL A 24 13.92 -7.36 -5.87
CA VAL A 24 14.52 -7.30 -7.22
C VAL A 24 15.33 -8.55 -7.55
N ARG A 25 15.29 -9.58 -6.69
CA ARG A 25 15.99 -10.86 -6.89
C ARG A 25 15.00 -11.92 -7.43
N PRO A 26 15.26 -12.55 -8.58
CA PRO A 26 14.32 -13.50 -9.19
C PRO A 26 13.90 -14.65 -8.26
N ALA A 27 14.84 -15.22 -7.50
CA ALA A 27 14.56 -16.31 -6.58
C ALA A 27 13.62 -15.89 -5.43
N SER A 28 13.90 -14.76 -4.79
CA SER A 28 13.03 -14.16 -3.77
C SER A 28 11.64 -13.84 -4.35
N PHE A 29 11.59 -13.28 -5.55
CA PHE A 29 10.33 -12.92 -6.22
C PHE A 29 9.46 -14.14 -6.46
N ARG A 30 10.05 -15.22 -6.98
CA ARG A 30 9.34 -16.47 -7.22
C ARG A 30 8.85 -17.10 -5.92
N LYS A 31 9.64 -17.01 -4.84
CA LYS A 31 9.25 -17.47 -3.50
C LYS A 31 8.04 -16.69 -2.96
N LEU A 32 8.03 -15.36 -3.11
CA LEU A 32 6.96 -14.48 -2.64
C LEU A 32 5.67 -14.63 -3.43
N THR A 33 5.77 -14.47 -4.73
CA THR A 33 4.60 -14.34 -5.62
C THR A 33 4.09 -15.69 -6.12
N ARG A 34 4.89 -16.76 -5.93
CA ARG A 34 4.70 -18.08 -6.53
C ARG A 34 4.63 -18.03 -8.06
N ARG A 35 5.22 -17.00 -8.66
CA ARG A 35 5.21 -16.73 -10.10
C ARG A 35 6.59 -16.27 -10.56
N ASP A 36 6.98 -16.67 -11.76
CA ASP A 36 8.16 -16.14 -12.42
C ASP A 36 7.78 -14.97 -13.32
N ALA A 37 7.64 -13.78 -12.71
CA ALA A 37 7.12 -12.61 -13.41
C ALA A 37 7.87 -11.31 -13.09
N LEU A 38 9.05 -11.39 -12.46
CA LEU A 38 9.84 -10.21 -12.11
C LEU A 38 10.20 -9.39 -13.36
N GLY A 39 10.68 -10.06 -14.41
CA GLY A 39 10.98 -9.40 -15.69
C GLY A 39 9.79 -8.59 -16.21
N ARG A 40 8.60 -9.20 -16.24
CA ARG A 40 7.36 -8.52 -16.66
C ARG A 40 7.00 -7.31 -15.80
N VAL A 41 7.33 -7.29 -14.51
CA VAL A 41 7.12 -6.12 -13.65
C VAL A 41 8.10 -5.01 -14.02
N ILE A 42 9.37 -5.35 -14.23
CA ILE A 42 10.41 -4.40 -14.65
C ILE A 42 10.07 -3.83 -16.04
N ASP A 43 9.72 -4.67 -17.01
CA ASP A 43 9.29 -4.24 -18.35
C ASP A 43 8.09 -3.29 -18.28
N GLY A 44 7.17 -3.53 -17.34
CA GLY A 44 6.02 -2.65 -17.10
C GLY A 44 6.42 -1.29 -16.51
N ILE A 45 7.42 -1.25 -15.62
CA ILE A 45 7.97 0.00 -15.07
C ILE A 45 8.66 0.78 -16.20
N ASP A 46 9.49 0.12 -16.98
CA ASP A 46 10.25 0.74 -18.08
C ASP A 46 9.29 1.31 -19.14
N ALA A 47 8.28 0.54 -19.57
CA ALA A 47 7.25 1.02 -20.50
C ALA A 47 6.43 2.19 -19.94
N ALA A 48 6.19 2.23 -18.63
CA ALA A 48 5.53 3.37 -18.00
C ALA A 48 6.42 4.62 -18.00
N GLN A 49 7.73 4.48 -17.75
CA GLN A 49 8.66 5.61 -17.87
C GLN A 49 8.73 6.12 -19.31
N GLU A 50 8.81 5.23 -20.30
CA GLU A 50 8.79 5.57 -21.72
C GLU A 50 7.48 6.26 -22.15
N ALA A 51 6.34 5.87 -21.56
CA ALA A 51 5.05 6.53 -21.78
C ALA A 51 4.96 7.91 -21.08
N GLY A 52 5.99 8.35 -20.35
CA GLY A 52 6.05 9.65 -19.70
C GLY A 52 5.37 9.69 -18.32
N PHE A 53 5.28 8.57 -17.61
CA PHE A 53 4.92 8.60 -16.19
C PHE A 53 6.11 9.08 -15.34
N GLU A 54 6.00 10.29 -14.81
CA GLU A 54 7.02 10.87 -13.92
C GLU A 54 6.85 10.45 -12.46
N GLN A 55 5.65 10.03 -12.07
CA GLN A 55 5.30 9.71 -10.69
C GLN A 55 4.98 8.22 -10.56
N ILE A 56 6.03 7.40 -10.57
CA ILE A 56 5.95 5.96 -10.33
C ILE A 56 6.47 5.68 -8.91
N ARG A 57 5.61 5.07 -8.10
CA ARG A 57 5.93 4.66 -6.74
C ARG A 57 6.05 3.14 -6.65
N ILE A 58 7.16 2.68 -6.09
CA ILE A 58 7.32 1.29 -5.68
C ILE A 58 6.87 1.16 -4.23
N ASN A 59 5.94 0.24 -3.96
CA ASN A 59 5.56 -0.13 -2.59
C ASN A 59 6.10 -1.52 -2.31
N SER A 60 6.86 -1.65 -1.22
CA SER A 60 7.46 -2.91 -0.76
C SER A 60 7.02 -3.18 0.67
N VAL A 61 6.52 -4.38 0.91
CA VAL A 61 6.22 -4.86 2.26
C VAL A 61 7.49 -5.43 2.89
N ALA A 62 7.85 -4.89 4.04
CA ALA A 62 9.05 -5.23 4.78
C ALA A 62 8.72 -6.26 5.87
N MET A 63 9.34 -7.44 5.78
CA MET A 63 9.07 -8.62 6.60
C MET A 63 10.37 -9.14 7.21
N ARG A 64 10.38 -9.32 8.53
CA ARG A 64 11.50 -9.91 9.25
C ARG A 64 11.73 -11.35 8.80
N GLY A 65 13.00 -11.74 8.65
CA GLY A 65 13.42 -13.07 8.21
C GLY A 65 13.09 -13.37 6.74
N PHE A 66 12.62 -12.38 5.97
CA PHE A 66 12.18 -12.60 4.61
C PHE A 66 12.63 -11.53 3.61
N THR A 67 12.23 -10.26 3.78
CA THR A 67 12.59 -9.16 2.85
C THR A 67 13.61 -8.18 3.42
N GLU A 68 14.16 -8.42 4.62
CA GLU A 68 15.18 -7.56 5.24
C GLU A 68 16.37 -7.29 4.32
N ASP A 69 16.87 -8.32 3.64
CA ASP A 69 18.01 -8.21 2.72
C ASP A 69 17.64 -7.67 1.33
N GLU A 70 16.37 -7.33 1.11
CA GLU A 70 15.90 -6.65 -0.10
C GLU A 70 15.89 -5.13 0.06
N ILE A 71 16.04 -4.60 1.27
CA ILE A 71 15.96 -3.16 1.55
C ILE A 71 17.00 -2.38 0.73
N GLU A 72 18.29 -2.70 0.84
CA GLU A 72 19.33 -2.00 0.10
C GLU A 72 19.21 -2.18 -1.42
N PRO A 73 19.00 -3.40 -1.95
CA PRO A 73 18.73 -3.60 -3.38
C PRO A 73 17.55 -2.78 -3.92
N LEU A 74 16.45 -2.67 -3.18
CA LEU A 74 15.28 -1.89 -3.59
C LEU A 74 15.55 -0.39 -3.57
N VAL A 75 16.28 0.11 -2.57
CA VAL A 75 16.73 1.52 -2.53
C VAL A 75 17.57 1.83 -3.77
N LEU A 76 18.57 1.00 -4.07
CA LEU A 76 19.43 1.17 -5.26
C LEU A 76 18.61 1.09 -6.57
N PHE A 77 17.68 0.14 -6.67
CA PHE A 77 16.82 -0.01 -7.83
C PHE A 77 15.97 1.23 -8.09
N CYS A 78 15.34 1.78 -7.05
CA CYS A 78 14.50 2.97 -7.18
C CYS A 78 15.33 4.23 -7.42
N ARG A 79 16.45 4.38 -6.70
CA ARG A 79 17.40 5.50 -6.85
C ARG A 79 17.91 5.62 -8.28
N THR A 80 18.40 4.53 -8.85
CA THR A 80 18.93 4.52 -10.23
C THR A 80 17.89 4.85 -11.31
N ARG A 81 16.62 4.59 -11.03
CA ARG A 81 15.50 4.81 -11.95
C ARG A 81 14.67 6.06 -11.63
N LYS A 82 15.05 6.84 -10.62
CA LYS A 82 14.30 8.01 -10.12
C LYS A 82 12.86 7.68 -9.73
N LEU A 83 12.65 6.51 -9.13
CA LEU A 83 11.35 6.05 -8.62
C LEU A 83 11.22 6.44 -7.14
N THR A 84 10.00 6.70 -6.68
CA THR A 84 9.73 6.85 -5.24
C THR A 84 9.57 5.49 -4.59
N LEU A 85 10.37 5.18 -3.58
CA LEU A 85 10.23 3.92 -2.83
C LEU A 85 9.39 4.14 -1.57
N ARG A 86 8.49 3.21 -1.25
CA ARG A 86 7.83 3.12 0.05
C ARG A 86 7.99 1.75 0.65
N PHE A 87 8.51 1.71 1.87
CA PHE A 87 8.45 0.51 2.70
C PHE A 87 7.22 0.54 3.59
N ILE A 88 6.56 -0.61 3.72
CA ILE A 88 5.35 -0.79 4.51
C ILE A 88 5.63 -1.87 5.53
N GLU A 89 5.38 -1.59 6.81
CA GLU A 89 5.40 -2.64 7.83
C GLU A 89 4.39 -3.72 7.48
N PHE A 90 4.82 -4.97 7.53
CA PHE A 90 3.91 -6.09 7.33
C PHE A 90 2.79 -6.07 8.37
N MET A 91 1.55 -6.03 7.87
CA MET A 91 0.34 -6.25 8.66
C MET A 91 -0.28 -7.59 8.26
N PRO A 92 -0.54 -8.50 9.22
CA PRO A 92 -1.22 -9.74 8.91
C PRO A 92 -2.68 -9.44 8.52
N PHE A 93 -3.03 -9.73 7.27
CA PHE A 93 -4.39 -9.68 6.73
C PHE A 93 -4.85 -11.09 6.39
N ASP A 94 -5.03 -11.91 7.40
CA ASP A 94 -5.60 -13.23 7.22
C ASP A 94 -6.69 -13.52 8.23
N GLY A 95 -7.80 -14.05 7.70
CA GLY A 95 -8.88 -14.58 8.52
C GLY A 95 -8.44 -15.79 9.37
N GLU A 96 -7.31 -16.41 9.02
CA GLU A 96 -6.87 -17.74 9.50
C GLU A 96 -5.78 -17.73 10.60
N GLN A 97 -5.33 -16.57 11.10
CA GLN A 97 -4.31 -16.46 12.16
C GLN A 97 -2.99 -17.22 11.87
N LEU A 98 -2.62 -17.41 10.60
CA LEU A 98 -1.41 -18.10 10.18
C LEU A 98 -0.14 -17.26 10.38
N TRP A 99 -0.26 -15.97 10.68
CA TRP A 99 0.89 -15.05 10.69
C TRP A 99 1.21 -14.48 12.08
N ASP A 100 2.48 -14.65 12.45
CA ASP A 100 3.08 -14.25 13.73
C ASP A 100 3.54 -12.78 13.70
N THR A 101 3.25 -12.01 14.77
CA THR A 101 3.76 -10.65 14.96
C THR A 101 5.30 -10.60 14.96
N GLY A 102 5.96 -11.73 15.18
CA GLY A 102 7.41 -11.91 15.00
C GLY A 102 7.92 -11.54 13.60
N GLN A 103 7.06 -11.47 12.59
CA GLN A 103 7.45 -11.06 11.23
C GLN A 103 7.40 -9.55 10.98
N VAL A 104 6.88 -8.76 11.93
CA VAL A 104 6.92 -7.31 11.82
C VAL A 104 8.37 -6.84 11.86
N LEU A 105 8.77 -6.14 10.79
CA LEU A 105 10.02 -5.37 10.76
C LEU A 105 9.68 -3.91 11.02
N PRO A 106 9.98 -3.36 12.22
CA PRO A 106 9.63 -1.99 12.56
C PRO A 106 10.24 -0.97 11.60
N GLU A 107 9.52 0.13 11.38
CA GLU A 107 9.99 1.29 10.61
C GLU A 107 11.39 1.75 11.06
N SER A 108 11.62 1.82 12.37
CA SER A 108 12.92 2.20 12.94
C SER A 108 14.06 1.27 12.52
N ALA A 109 13.80 -0.04 12.35
CA ALA A 109 14.80 -1.00 11.88
C ALA A 109 15.07 -0.84 10.38
N ILE A 110 14.03 -0.58 9.59
CA ILE A 110 14.15 -0.27 8.15
C ILE A 110 14.98 1.01 7.98
N ARG A 111 14.62 2.07 8.72
CA ARG A 111 15.29 3.36 8.71
C ARG A 111 16.77 3.23 9.08
N ALA A 112 17.08 2.58 10.20
CA ALA A 112 18.46 2.37 10.64
C ALA A 112 19.30 1.59 9.61
N ARG A 113 18.70 0.61 8.93
CA ARG A 113 19.38 -0.17 7.89
C ARG A 113 19.70 0.69 6.66
N ILE A 114 18.76 1.53 6.23
CA ILE A 114 18.98 2.49 5.13
C ILE A 114 20.05 3.51 5.54
N GLU A 115 19.95 4.09 6.74
CA GLU A 115 20.89 5.10 7.21
C GLU A 115 22.34 4.59 7.26
N ARG A 116 22.52 3.35 7.73
CA ARG A 116 23.83 2.69 7.76
C ARG A 116 24.43 2.47 6.36
N ALA A 117 23.60 2.22 5.35
CA ALA A 117 24.06 1.90 3.99
C ALA A 117 24.20 3.12 3.08
N PHE A 118 23.38 4.15 3.28
CA PHE A 118 23.24 5.28 2.34
C PHE A 118 23.42 6.66 2.97
N GLY A 119 23.63 6.75 4.28
CA GLY A 119 23.73 8.02 4.99
C GLY A 119 22.40 8.48 5.61
N PRO A 120 22.41 9.61 6.33
CA PRO A 120 21.28 10.03 7.16
C PRO A 120 20.00 10.28 6.35
N LEU A 121 18.85 9.91 6.93
CA LEU A 121 17.54 10.17 6.36
C LEU A 121 16.93 11.40 7.03
N GLU A 122 16.85 12.50 6.28
CA GLU A 122 16.20 13.74 6.72
C GLU A 122 14.68 13.63 6.52
N PRO A 123 13.86 13.84 7.57
CA PRO A 123 12.41 13.82 7.42
C PRO A 123 11.95 15.01 6.56
N LEU A 124 11.00 14.75 5.66
CA LEU A 124 10.31 15.77 4.89
C LEU A 124 9.05 16.24 5.62
N GLU A 125 8.69 17.51 5.41
CA GLU A 125 7.45 18.06 5.96
C GLU A 125 6.23 17.31 5.39
N ARG A 126 5.36 16.86 6.29
CA ARG A 126 4.11 16.19 5.91
C ARG A 126 3.02 17.25 5.68
N HIS A 127 2.70 17.54 4.44
CA HIS A 127 1.64 18.49 4.08
C HIS A 127 0.21 17.93 4.25
N ASP A 128 0.03 16.62 4.06
CA ASP A 128 -1.26 15.93 4.22
C ASP A 128 -1.23 15.02 5.44
N ARG A 129 -2.02 15.35 6.47
CA ARG A 129 -2.11 14.54 7.70
C ARG A 129 -2.65 13.13 7.45
N SER A 130 -3.45 12.94 6.40
CA SER A 130 -4.00 11.64 6.03
C SER A 130 -3.02 10.75 5.25
N GLN A 131 -1.87 11.30 4.83
CA GLN A 131 -0.81 10.53 4.20
C GLN A 131 -0.25 9.48 5.19
N PRO A 132 -0.29 8.18 4.86
CA PRO A 132 0.22 7.14 5.75
C PRO A 132 1.75 7.15 5.91
N ALA A 133 2.46 7.55 4.85
CA ALA A 133 3.92 7.50 4.81
C ALA A 133 4.53 8.76 5.45
N THR A 134 5.55 8.56 6.29
CA THR A 134 6.55 9.60 6.56
C THR A 134 7.59 9.54 5.45
N ASP A 135 7.72 10.61 4.67
CA ASP A 135 8.70 10.68 3.61
C ASP A 135 10.03 11.24 4.17
N TYR A 136 11.14 10.64 3.76
CA TYR A 136 12.50 11.02 4.09
C TYR A 136 13.30 11.28 2.82
N ARG A 137 14.36 12.06 2.94
CA ARG A 137 15.28 12.40 1.84
C ARG A 137 16.71 12.05 2.23
N LEU A 138 17.41 11.37 1.32
CA LEU A 138 18.86 11.19 1.35
C LEU A 138 19.56 12.44 0.82
N GLU A 139 20.86 12.59 1.11
CA GLU A 139 21.68 13.74 0.69
C GLU A 139 21.61 14.01 -0.82
N ASP A 140 21.54 12.95 -1.64
CA ASP A 140 21.48 13.05 -3.10
C ASP A 140 20.08 13.36 -3.67
N GLY A 141 19.10 13.60 -2.79
CA GLY A 141 17.73 13.93 -3.16
C GLY A 141 16.80 12.72 -3.31
N THR A 142 17.28 11.48 -3.16
CA THR A 142 16.41 10.28 -3.20
C THR A 142 15.36 10.32 -2.10
N VAL A 143 14.09 10.16 -2.47
CA VAL A 143 12.96 10.17 -1.52
C VAL A 143 12.51 8.75 -1.20
N ILE A 144 12.42 8.43 0.09
CA ILE A 144 11.97 7.13 0.61
C ILE A 144 10.85 7.38 1.63
N GLY A 145 9.69 6.77 1.42
CA GLY A 145 8.59 6.80 2.37
C GLY A 145 8.58 5.56 3.27
N LEU A 146 8.32 5.75 4.55
CA LEU A 146 8.14 4.66 5.51
C LEU A 146 6.71 4.69 6.05
N ILE A 147 6.00 3.57 5.95
CA ILE A 147 4.62 3.40 6.44
C ILE A 147 4.67 2.46 7.65
N ALA A 148 4.70 3.08 8.83
CA ALA A 148 4.70 2.42 10.14
C ALA A 148 3.29 1.95 10.53
N SER A 149 2.68 1.07 9.73
CA SER A 149 1.27 0.69 9.88
C SER A 149 0.94 -0.10 11.13
N VAL A 150 1.93 -0.69 11.80
CA VAL A 150 1.77 -1.41 13.07
C VAL A 150 2.31 -0.55 14.22
N THR A 151 3.55 -0.09 14.12
CA THR A 151 4.24 0.55 15.24
C THR A 151 3.82 2.01 15.49
N GLN A 152 3.28 2.70 14.48
CA GLN A 152 2.73 4.05 14.60
C GLN A 152 1.43 4.20 13.79
N PRO A 153 0.30 3.64 14.27
CA PRO A 153 -0.96 3.65 13.54
C PRO A 153 -1.46 5.06 13.18
N PHE A 154 -1.97 5.22 11.96
CA PHE A 154 -2.48 6.49 11.41
C PHE A 154 -4.01 6.53 11.26
N CYS A 155 -4.73 5.68 12.01
CA CYS A 155 -6.18 5.55 11.87
C CYS A 155 -6.95 6.85 12.17
N GLY A 156 -6.46 7.65 13.12
CA GLY A 156 -7.08 8.93 13.51
C GLY A 156 -7.10 10.00 12.41
N HIS A 157 -6.30 9.85 11.36
CA HIS A 157 -6.28 10.74 10.19
C HIS A 157 -6.73 10.03 8.90
N CYS A 158 -7.18 8.78 8.98
CA CYS A 158 -7.54 7.97 7.82
C CYS A 158 -8.88 8.41 7.20
N ASN A 159 -8.83 8.96 6.00
CA ASN A 159 -9.97 9.41 5.20
C ASN A 159 -10.38 8.43 4.08
N ARG A 160 -9.88 7.20 4.11
CA ARG A 160 -10.12 6.21 3.04
C ARG A 160 -11.45 5.47 3.24
N LEU A 161 -12.20 5.35 2.15
CA LEU A 161 -13.27 4.37 1.94
C LEU A 161 -12.88 3.43 0.82
N ARG A 162 -13.43 2.23 0.82
CA ARG A 162 -13.17 1.22 -0.20
C ARG A 162 -14.46 0.69 -0.78
N LEU A 163 -14.57 0.70 -2.10
CA LEU A 163 -15.57 -0.06 -2.84
C LEU A 163 -14.96 -1.39 -3.25
N THR A 164 -15.59 -2.49 -2.86
CA THR A 164 -15.16 -3.85 -3.20
C THR A 164 -15.65 -4.23 -4.61
N ALA A 165 -15.05 -5.27 -5.21
CA ALA A 165 -15.47 -5.77 -6.52
C ALA A 165 -16.88 -6.39 -6.49
N ASP A 166 -17.32 -6.89 -5.33
CA ASP A 166 -18.68 -7.38 -5.09
C ASP A 166 -19.71 -6.25 -4.94
N GLY A 167 -19.27 -4.99 -4.81
CA GLY A 167 -20.15 -3.82 -4.83
C GLY A 167 -20.61 -3.36 -3.45
N THR A 168 -19.79 -3.62 -2.42
CA THR A 168 -20.00 -3.13 -1.06
C THR A 168 -18.99 -2.03 -0.74
N VAL A 169 -19.38 -1.06 0.09
CA VAL A 169 -18.44 -0.10 0.66
C VAL A 169 -17.92 -0.58 2.01
N ARG A 170 -16.69 -0.20 2.36
CA ARG A 170 -16.00 -0.48 3.62
C ARG A 170 -15.30 0.79 4.12
N ASN A 171 -15.37 1.04 5.43
CA ASN A 171 -14.74 2.21 6.08
C ASN A 171 -13.31 1.96 6.61
N CYS A 172 -12.90 0.69 6.62
CA CYS A 172 -11.60 0.22 7.09
C CYS A 172 -11.25 -1.09 6.35
N LEU A 173 -9.95 -1.33 6.16
CA LEU A 173 -9.47 -2.59 5.59
C LEU A 173 -9.88 -3.79 6.47
N PHE A 174 -9.84 -3.61 7.79
CA PHE A 174 -10.18 -4.61 8.81
C PHE A 174 -11.67 -4.61 9.21
N SER A 175 -12.52 -3.79 8.59
CA SER A 175 -13.96 -3.78 8.94
C SER A 175 -14.60 -5.13 8.66
N ARG A 176 -15.33 -5.70 9.62
CA ARG A 176 -16.19 -6.86 9.33
C ARG A 176 -17.52 -6.46 8.73
N GLU A 177 -17.94 -5.21 8.99
CA GLU A 177 -19.13 -4.63 8.41
C GLU A 177 -18.88 -4.20 6.96
N GLN A 178 -19.90 -4.41 6.13
CA GLN A 178 -19.95 -4.08 4.71
C GLN A 178 -21.34 -3.53 4.41
N TRP A 179 -21.39 -2.55 3.52
CA TRP A 179 -22.63 -1.87 3.17
C TRP A 179 -22.85 -2.03 1.67
N ASP A 180 -23.87 -2.78 1.26
CA ASP A 180 -24.18 -3.00 -0.16
C ASP A 180 -24.66 -1.69 -0.78
N VAL A 181 -23.94 -1.24 -1.81
CA VAL A 181 -24.32 -0.07 -2.62
C VAL A 181 -24.70 -0.47 -4.05
N ARG A 182 -24.37 -1.70 -4.45
CA ARG A 182 -24.68 -2.25 -5.77
C ARG A 182 -26.16 -2.54 -5.91
N GLU A 183 -26.80 -3.09 -4.89
CA GLU A 183 -28.24 -3.31 -4.89
C GLU A 183 -29.00 -1.99 -4.99
N LEU A 184 -28.60 -0.98 -4.20
CA LEU A 184 -29.17 0.36 -4.26
C LEU A 184 -29.05 0.95 -5.68
N LEU A 185 -27.86 0.88 -6.29
CA LEU A 185 -27.61 1.38 -7.65
C LEU A 185 -28.34 0.61 -8.76
N ARG A 186 -28.75 -0.63 -8.51
CA ARG A 186 -29.47 -1.49 -9.48
C ARG A 186 -30.98 -1.49 -9.29
N SER A 187 -31.46 -0.80 -8.26
CA SER A 187 -32.89 -0.66 -7.94
C SER A 187 -33.40 0.70 -8.40
N GLU A 188 -34.71 0.95 -8.22
CA GLU A 188 -35.31 2.28 -8.39
C GLU A 188 -35.12 3.19 -7.16
N ALA A 189 -34.21 2.84 -6.24
CA ALA A 189 -33.94 3.67 -5.06
C ALA A 189 -33.44 5.07 -5.46
N PRO A 190 -33.88 6.14 -4.77
CA PRO A 190 -33.39 7.48 -5.02
C PRO A 190 -31.91 7.60 -4.63
N LEU A 191 -31.20 8.54 -5.25
CA LEU A 191 -29.79 8.82 -4.93
C LEU A 191 -29.54 9.12 -3.44
N SER A 192 -30.54 9.67 -2.73
CA SER A 192 -30.46 9.92 -1.29
C SER A 192 -30.25 8.64 -0.48
N ALA A 193 -30.80 7.49 -0.91
CA ALA A 193 -30.60 6.21 -0.22
C ALA A 193 -29.12 5.77 -0.28
N LEU A 194 -28.45 5.98 -1.43
CA LEU A 194 -27.03 5.72 -1.56
C LEU A 194 -26.20 6.65 -0.67
N GLN A 195 -26.55 7.94 -0.63
CA GLN A 195 -25.87 8.92 0.22
C GLN A 195 -26.00 8.55 1.70
N GLU A 196 -27.20 8.21 2.16
CA GLU A 196 -27.47 7.75 3.53
C GLU A 196 -26.66 6.49 3.88
N GLN A 197 -26.59 5.52 2.97
CA GLN A 197 -25.81 4.29 3.16
C GLN A 197 -24.32 4.59 3.32
N ILE A 198 -23.77 5.50 2.51
CA ILE A 198 -22.37 5.94 2.62
C ILE A 198 -22.13 6.68 3.94
N VAL A 199 -23.04 7.57 4.35
CA VAL A 199 -22.94 8.29 5.63
C VAL A 199 -22.98 7.31 6.81
N ARG A 200 -23.84 6.29 6.77
CA ARG A 200 -23.87 5.22 7.79
C ARG A 200 -22.56 4.45 7.85
N CYS A 201 -22.00 4.07 6.70
CA CYS A 201 -20.69 3.41 6.61
C CYS A 201 -19.59 4.28 7.25
N ILE A 202 -19.55 5.58 6.94
CA ILE A 202 -18.58 6.51 7.54
C ILE A 202 -18.82 6.65 9.05
N GLY A 203 -20.07 6.80 9.48
CA GLY A 203 -20.44 6.97 10.90
C GLY A 203 -20.11 5.75 11.76
N ALA A 204 -20.07 4.56 11.16
CA ALA A 204 -19.65 3.32 11.83
C ALA A 204 -18.11 3.16 11.92
N LYS A 205 -17.33 4.14 11.44
CA LYS A 205 -15.86 4.03 11.45
C LYS A 205 -15.34 3.98 12.88
N LYS A 206 -14.66 2.88 13.18
CA LYS A 206 -14.03 2.59 14.46
C LYS A 206 -12.73 3.39 14.66
N ALA A 207 -12.27 3.50 15.91
CA ALA A 207 -11.13 4.33 16.29
C ALA A 207 -9.80 3.87 15.65
N GLY A 208 -9.58 2.56 15.53
CA GLY A 208 -8.42 2.06 14.80
C GLY A 208 -8.57 0.62 14.34
N HIS A 209 -8.02 0.31 13.17
CA HIS A 209 -8.01 -1.05 12.59
C HIS A 209 -9.34 -1.82 12.68
N GLY A 210 -10.50 -1.14 12.61
CA GLY A 210 -11.80 -1.81 12.70
C GLY A 210 -12.25 -2.17 14.12
N THR A 211 -11.55 -1.69 15.16
CA THR A 211 -11.87 -1.88 16.58
C THR A 211 -11.96 -0.53 17.29
N ASP A 212 -12.59 -0.52 18.47
CA ASP A 212 -12.78 0.70 19.27
C ASP A 212 -11.48 1.24 19.91
N ALA A 213 -10.32 0.61 19.64
CA ALA A 213 -9.00 1.06 20.06
C ALA A 213 -7.98 0.97 18.90
N PRO A 214 -6.88 1.74 18.91
CA PRO A 214 -5.84 1.63 17.88
C PRO A 214 -5.12 0.28 17.85
N GLU A 215 -5.04 -0.35 19.02
CA GLU A 215 -4.38 -1.63 19.27
C GLU A 215 -5.26 -2.51 20.18
N PRO A 216 -5.20 -3.85 20.02
CA PRO A 216 -4.43 -4.58 19.01
C PRO A 216 -5.01 -4.39 17.60
N LEU A 217 -4.25 -4.81 16.57
CA LEU A 217 -4.74 -4.83 15.19
C LEU A 217 -6.08 -5.57 15.14
N GLY A 218 -7.05 -5.02 14.42
CA GLY A 218 -8.31 -5.73 14.17
C GLY A 218 -8.12 -6.92 13.23
N HIS A 219 -9.19 -7.68 13.08
CA HIS A 219 -9.20 -8.90 12.28
C HIS A 219 -10.19 -8.78 11.13
N SER A 220 -9.75 -9.19 9.93
CA SER A 220 -10.56 -9.23 8.72
C SER A 220 -10.88 -10.68 8.36
N ASP A 221 -12.16 -10.97 8.13
CA ASP A 221 -12.61 -12.28 7.60
C ASP A 221 -12.28 -12.44 6.10
N ARG A 222 -11.83 -11.38 5.44
CA ARG A 222 -11.46 -11.36 4.01
C ARG A 222 -9.98 -11.09 3.82
N ALA A 223 -9.37 -11.81 2.88
CA ALA A 223 -8.00 -11.56 2.43
C ALA A 223 -7.91 -10.26 1.61
N MET A 224 -6.70 -9.67 1.54
CA MET A 224 -6.48 -8.40 0.84
C MET A 224 -6.98 -8.40 -0.61
N TYR A 225 -6.73 -9.47 -1.37
CA TYR A 225 -7.17 -9.58 -2.76
C TYR A 225 -8.70 -9.59 -2.92
N GLN A 226 -9.44 -10.03 -1.90
CA GLN A 226 -10.90 -10.06 -1.94
C GLN A 226 -11.51 -8.68 -1.71
N ILE A 227 -10.80 -7.77 -1.05
CA ILE A 227 -11.29 -6.42 -0.76
C ILE A 227 -10.71 -5.38 -1.71
N GLY A 228 -10.04 -5.80 -2.80
CA GLY A 228 -9.54 -4.93 -3.87
C GLY A 228 -8.06 -4.56 -3.75
N GLY A 229 -7.29 -5.33 -2.98
CA GLY A 229 -5.83 -5.19 -2.81
C GLY A 229 -5.04 -6.07 -3.75
#